data_AF-A0AB36E315-F1
#
_entry.id   AF-A0AB36E315-F1
#
_cell.length_a   1.000
_cell.length_b   1.000
_cell.length_c   1.000
_cell.angle_alpha   90.00
_cell.angle_beta   90.00
_cell.angle_gamma   90.00
#
_symmetry.space_group_name_H-M   'P 1'
#
loop_
_entity.id
_entity.type
_entity.pdbx_description
1 polymer ?
#
loop_
_entity_poly.entity_id
_entity_poly.type
_entity_poly.pdbx_seq_one_letter_code
_entity_poly.pdbx_strand_id
1 'polypeptide(L)'
;MMKKVSMLASVVMALLLSACSQLSFPGASSEAKSVSDAQTKENAQLTALRESALKLPMFIYETGKQSATAYFNQQQIVFIEIKDQQQKIEHIYLKNGRVATVVNNKHVYDFSKGKLNNEELAVEKAAEKWVQKLSYNSADRNISAVRTGDEAKLNYLCIAKVQQVAGTKKVLRTSANSAQSTSRLTASMRLNGNQFYQMDCVLAGDRVEKLSLIAK
;
A
#
# COMPACT_ATOMS: atom_id res chain seq x y z
N MET A 1 -19.80 47.67 49.54
CA MET A 1 -19.11 47.51 50.84
C MET A 1 -18.31 46.21 50.76
N MET A 2 -16.97 46.30 50.85
CA MET A 2 -15.96 45.21 50.92
C MET A 2 -15.85 44.20 49.75
N LYS A 3 -14.71 43.56 49.43
CA LYS A 3 -13.28 43.92 49.26
C LYS A 3 -12.61 42.58 48.85
N LYS A 4 -11.93 42.56 47.68
CA LYS A 4 -10.74 41.74 47.25
C LYS A 4 -10.91 40.19 47.30
N VAL A 5 -10.28 39.33 46.48
CA VAL A 5 -8.86 39.13 46.09
C VAL A 5 -8.87 38.21 44.84
N SER A 6 -8.38 38.65 43.67
CA SER A 6 -7.12 38.21 43.00
C SER A 6 -6.83 36.69 42.96
N MET A 7 -6.81 36.10 41.75
CA MET A 7 -5.66 35.30 41.32
C MET A 7 -5.56 35.24 39.79
N LEU A 8 -4.48 35.85 39.30
CA LEU A 8 -3.91 35.69 37.96
C LEU A 8 -3.39 34.25 37.80
N ALA A 9 -3.64 33.66 36.63
CA ALA A 9 -2.75 32.65 36.06
C ALA A 9 -2.85 32.71 34.53
N SER A 10 -2.02 33.57 33.94
CA SER A 10 -1.62 33.48 32.54
C SER A 10 -0.79 32.22 32.35
N VAL A 11 -1.14 31.39 31.37
CA VAL A 11 -0.16 30.55 30.67
C VAL A 11 -0.38 30.71 29.17
N VAL A 12 0.46 31.56 28.61
CA VAL A 12 0.78 31.61 27.19
C VAL A 12 1.52 30.33 26.86
N MET A 13 1.00 29.53 25.93
CA MET A 13 1.80 28.55 25.21
C MET A 13 1.51 28.68 23.72
N ALA A 14 2.09 29.74 23.14
CA ALA A 14 2.37 29.78 21.72
C ALA A 14 3.56 28.84 21.46
N LEU A 15 3.31 27.68 20.87
CA LEU A 15 4.33 26.94 20.13
C LEU A 15 3.79 26.70 18.72
N LEU A 16 4.25 27.59 17.85
CA LEU A 16 4.20 27.48 16.40
C LEU A 16 4.83 26.15 15.98
N LEU A 17 4.03 25.25 15.41
CA LEU A 17 4.53 24.16 14.57
C LEU A 17 4.24 24.51 13.10
N SER A 18 4.86 25.59 12.63
CA SER A 18 5.10 25.79 11.21
C SER A 18 6.43 25.15 10.84
N ALA A 19 6.40 23.88 10.45
CA ALA A 19 7.48 23.26 9.71
C ALA A 19 6.90 22.82 8.36
N CYS A 20 6.68 23.80 7.48
CA CYS A 20 6.73 23.55 6.05
C CYS A 20 8.17 23.16 5.73
N SER A 21 8.45 21.86 5.64
CA SER A 21 9.68 21.37 5.04
C SER A 21 9.62 21.68 3.54
N GLN A 22 9.96 22.91 3.17
CA GLN A 22 10.42 23.23 1.83
C GLN A 22 11.73 22.45 1.64
N LEU A 23 11.63 21.33 0.94
CA LEU A 23 12.75 20.59 0.37
C LEU A 23 13.39 21.48 -0.70
N SER A 24 14.27 22.38 -0.25
CA SER A 24 15.14 23.16 -1.12
C SER A 24 16.34 22.29 -1.52
N PHE A 25 16.39 21.89 -2.78
CA PHE A 25 17.59 21.31 -3.38
C PHE A 25 18.55 22.45 -3.76
N PRO A 26 19.80 22.48 -3.25
CA PRO A 26 20.78 23.41 -3.80
C PRO A 26 21.27 22.87 -5.14
N GLY A 27 21.07 23.67 -6.19
CA GLY A 27 21.74 23.48 -7.47
C GLY A 27 23.12 24.14 -7.46
N ALA A 28 24.14 23.37 -7.83
CA ALA A 28 25.44 23.79 -8.38
C ALA A 28 26.09 22.51 -8.94
N SER A 29 25.98 22.27 -10.25
CA SER A 29 26.97 22.59 -11.30
C SER A 29 28.18 21.64 -11.35
N SER A 30 28.33 21.02 -12.52
CA SER A 30 29.57 20.55 -13.15
C SER A 30 30.19 19.25 -12.61
N GLU A 31 29.91 18.13 -13.27
CA GLU A 31 30.81 17.48 -14.25
C GLU A 31 30.34 16.05 -14.56
N ALA A 32 30.38 15.72 -15.85
CA ALA A 32 30.10 14.39 -16.34
C ALA A 32 31.24 13.44 -15.97
N LYS A 33 30.92 12.31 -15.32
CA LYS A 33 31.37 10.96 -15.74
C LYS A 33 30.92 9.86 -14.79
N SER A 34 30.86 8.69 -15.42
CA SER A 34 30.89 7.33 -14.89
C SER A 34 29.58 6.73 -14.41
N VAL A 35 29.09 5.83 -15.27
CA VAL A 35 28.22 4.71 -14.94
C VAL A 35 28.87 3.94 -13.80
N SER A 36 28.34 4.08 -12.59
CA SER A 36 28.70 3.20 -11.49
C SER A 36 27.73 2.02 -11.48
N ASP A 37 28.19 0.88 -12.01
CA ASP A 37 27.72 -0.42 -11.54
C ASP A 37 28.11 -0.56 -10.07
N ALA A 38 27.27 -0.03 -9.18
CA ALA A 38 27.35 -0.25 -7.76
C ALA A 38 26.11 -1.05 -7.38
N GLN A 39 26.30 -2.18 -6.68
CA GLN A 39 25.24 -2.85 -5.92
C GLN A 39 24.43 -1.78 -5.19
N THR A 40 23.28 -1.41 -5.75
CA THR A 40 22.60 -0.18 -5.36
C THR A 40 21.78 -0.52 -4.13
N LYS A 41 22.44 -0.47 -2.97
CA LYS A 41 21.75 -0.46 -1.68
C LYS A 41 20.89 0.80 -1.63
N GLU A 42 19.70 0.67 -1.08
CA GLU A 42 18.85 1.82 -0.75
C GLU A 42 19.67 2.89 -0.03
N ASN A 43 19.51 4.15 -0.43
CA ASN A 43 20.14 5.23 0.31
C ASN A 43 19.52 5.34 1.72
N ALA A 44 20.18 6.09 2.62
CA ALA A 44 19.73 6.24 4.00
C ALA A 44 18.29 6.80 4.10
N GLN A 45 17.89 7.67 3.17
CA GLN A 45 16.55 8.26 3.16
C GLN A 45 15.46 7.23 2.81
N LEU A 46 15.68 6.42 1.78
CA LEU A 46 14.76 5.33 1.40
C LEU A 46 14.68 4.28 2.51
N THR A 47 15.82 3.96 3.13
CA THR A 47 15.88 3.05 4.28
C THR A 47 15.02 3.56 5.44
N ALA A 48 15.15 4.84 5.81
CA ALA A 48 14.35 5.45 6.88
C ALA A 48 12.85 5.49 6.53
N LEU A 49 12.50 5.75 5.26
CA LEU A 49 11.12 5.69 4.78
C LEU A 49 10.54 4.29 4.91
N ARG A 50 11.29 3.26 4.51
CA ARG A 50 10.88 1.86 4.66
C ARG A 50 10.66 1.51 6.12
N GLU A 51 11.62 1.77 6.99
CA GLU A 51 11.52 1.46 8.43
C GLU A 51 10.35 2.17 9.12
N SER A 52 10.02 3.38 8.69
CA SER A 52 8.82 4.09 9.14
C SER A 52 7.55 3.43 8.61
N ALA A 53 7.52 3.09 7.32
CA ALA A 53 6.37 2.47 6.67
C ALA A 53 6.05 1.08 7.22
N LEU A 54 7.04 0.28 7.61
CA LEU A 54 6.84 -1.07 8.15
C LEU A 54 6.02 -1.10 9.46
N LYS A 55 5.83 0.04 10.12
CA LYS A 55 5.01 0.19 11.33
C LYS A 55 3.55 0.57 11.03
N LEU A 56 3.24 0.80 9.77
CA LEU A 56 1.92 1.28 9.34
C LEU A 56 0.94 0.12 9.11
N PRO A 57 -0.36 0.43 9.14
CA PRO A 57 -1.40 -0.45 8.61
C PRO A 57 -1.03 -1.04 7.25
N MET A 58 -1.29 -2.34 7.03
CA MET A 58 -0.91 -3.02 5.80
C MET A 58 -2.03 -3.81 5.13
N PHE A 59 -1.82 -4.13 3.86
CA PHE A 59 -2.58 -5.12 3.09
C PHE A 59 -1.60 -6.09 2.42
N ILE A 60 -1.79 -7.38 2.63
CA ILE A 60 -0.98 -8.47 2.06
C ILE A 60 -1.76 -9.16 0.94
N TYR A 61 -1.15 -9.29 -0.23
CA TYR A 61 -1.67 -10.07 -1.35
C TYR A 61 -0.71 -11.20 -1.73
N GLU A 62 -1.21 -12.44 -1.82
CA GLU A 62 -0.41 -13.64 -2.12
C GLU A 62 -0.99 -14.43 -3.30
N THR A 63 -0.13 -14.93 -4.20
CA THR A 63 -0.55 -15.69 -5.40
C THR A 63 0.15 -17.04 -5.58
N GLY A 64 0.71 -17.63 -4.52
CA GLY A 64 1.55 -18.85 -4.58
C GLY A 64 2.90 -18.66 -5.29
N LYS A 65 3.01 -17.65 -6.17
CA LYS A 65 4.23 -17.27 -6.90
C LYS A 65 4.90 -16.01 -6.34
N GLN A 66 4.15 -15.16 -5.67
CA GLN A 66 4.66 -13.93 -5.12
C GLN A 66 3.77 -13.48 -3.97
N SER A 67 4.33 -12.63 -3.12
CA SER A 67 3.59 -11.82 -2.18
C SER A 67 3.87 -10.34 -2.44
N ALA A 68 2.87 -9.51 -2.18
CA ALA A 68 3.01 -8.07 -2.19
C ALA A 68 2.35 -7.50 -0.92
N THR A 69 3.08 -6.67 -0.20
CA THR A 69 2.61 -6.01 1.01
C THR A 69 2.59 -4.51 0.78
N ALA A 70 1.41 -3.90 0.81
CA ALA A 70 1.24 -2.45 0.75
C ALA A 70 1.06 -1.88 2.16
N TYR A 71 1.77 -0.79 2.46
CA TYR A 71 1.71 -0.08 3.73
C TYR A 71 1.04 1.28 3.54
N PHE A 72 0.14 1.62 4.46
CA PHE A 72 -0.77 2.75 4.32
C PHE A 72 -0.57 3.79 5.40
N ASN A 73 -0.37 5.03 4.98
CA ASN A 73 -0.66 6.17 5.84
C ASN A 73 -2.10 6.60 5.57
N GLN A 74 -2.99 6.40 6.55
CA GLN A 74 -4.43 6.57 6.38
C GLN A 74 -4.97 5.68 5.23
N GLN A 75 -5.44 6.28 4.13
CA GLN A 75 -5.96 5.57 2.95
C GLN A 75 -5.00 5.58 1.75
N GLN A 76 -3.80 6.14 1.90
CA GLN A 76 -2.81 6.25 0.83
C GLN A 76 -1.67 5.25 1.05
N ILE A 77 -1.30 4.53 -0.01
CA ILE A 77 -0.12 3.68 0.00
C ILE A 77 1.11 4.59 0.03
N VAL A 78 2.06 4.30 0.91
CA VAL A 78 3.36 4.98 0.98
C VAL A 78 4.53 4.08 0.58
N PHE A 79 4.36 2.76 0.73
CA PHE A 79 5.39 1.78 0.44
C PHE A 79 4.76 0.45 0.04
N ILE A 80 5.37 -0.24 -0.94
CA ILE A 80 5.02 -1.60 -1.32
C ILE A 80 6.31 -2.44 -1.34
N GLU A 81 6.25 -3.60 -0.68
CA GLU A 81 7.27 -4.64 -0.78
C GLU A 81 6.71 -5.80 -1.60
N ILE A 82 7.42 -6.21 -2.65
CA ILE A 82 7.07 -7.37 -3.47
C ILE A 82 8.18 -8.41 -3.33
N LYS A 83 7.78 -9.65 -3.06
CA LYS A 83 8.66 -10.81 -2.95
C LYS A 83 8.23 -11.88 -3.93
N ASP A 84 9.14 -12.31 -4.80
CA ASP A 84 8.90 -13.45 -5.70
C ASP A 84 9.30 -14.80 -5.05
N GLN A 85 9.07 -15.92 -5.75
CA GLN A 85 9.46 -17.25 -5.26
C GLN A 85 10.98 -17.42 -5.02
N GLN A 86 11.79 -16.59 -5.68
CA GLN A 86 13.26 -16.60 -5.58
C GLN A 86 13.77 -15.64 -4.50
N GLN A 87 12.87 -15.10 -3.66
CA GLN A 87 13.18 -14.10 -2.63
C GLN A 87 13.81 -12.82 -3.20
N LYS A 88 13.59 -12.53 -4.48
CA LYS A 88 13.95 -11.22 -5.04
C LYS A 88 12.95 -10.21 -4.54
N ILE A 89 13.47 -9.10 -4.02
CA ILE A 89 12.68 -8.07 -3.37
C ILE A 89 12.65 -6.85 -4.29
N GLU A 90 11.45 -6.36 -4.56
CA GLU A 90 11.24 -5.05 -5.17
C GLU A 90 10.52 -4.16 -4.17
N HIS A 91 11.05 -2.95 -4.03
CA HIS A 91 10.54 -1.92 -3.15
C HIS A 91 10.00 -0.76 -3.99
N ILE A 92 8.73 -0.43 -3.80
CA ILE A 92 8.08 0.69 -4.48
C ILE A 92 7.76 1.75 -3.43
N TYR A 93 8.33 2.93 -3.62
CA TYR A 93 8.10 4.10 -2.77
C TYR A 93 7.12 5.03 -3.44
N LEU A 94 6.10 5.46 -2.71
CA LEU A 94 5.09 6.37 -3.21
C LEU A 94 5.17 7.73 -2.51
N LYS A 95 4.90 8.78 -3.29
CA LYS A 95 4.73 10.14 -2.78
C LYS A 95 3.40 10.67 -3.28
N ASN A 96 2.53 11.08 -2.35
CA ASN A 96 1.18 11.57 -2.66
C ASN A 96 0.36 10.57 -3.51
N GLY A 97 0.51 9.28 -3.24
CA GLY A 97 -0.21 8.21 -3.95
C GLY A 97 0.29 7.90 -5.36
N ARG A 98 1.42 8.48 -5.80
CA ARG A 98 2.07 8.18 -7.09
C ARG A 98 3.41 7.50 -6.87
N VAL A 99 3.81 6.64 -7.80
CA VAL A 99 5.14 6.01 -7.76
C VAL A 99 6.22 7.09 -7.87
N ALA A 100 7.13 7.13 -6.89
CA ALA A 100 8.25 8.07 -6.85
C ALA A 100 9.59 7.38 -7.09
N THR A 101 9.77 6.19 -6.52
CA THR A 101 11.02 5.43 -6.67
C THR A 101 10.71 3.93 -6.68
N VAL A 102 11.39 3.19 -7.55
CA VAL A 102 11.38 1.71 -7.53
C VAL A 102 12.81 1.24 -7.32
N VAL A 103 13.03 0.39 -6.33
CA VAL A 103 14.31 -0.25 -6.06
C VAL A 103 14.13 -1.74 -6.28
N ASN A 104 14.96 -2.31 -7.15
CA ASN A 104 15.06 -3.75 -7.32
C ASN A 104 16.53 -4.19 -7.20
N ASN A 105 16.78 -5.49 -7.32
CA ASN A 105 18.11 -6.08 -7.14
C ASN A 105 19.21 -5.51 -8.08
N LYS A 106 18.84 -4.73 -9.10
CA LYS A 106 19.75 -4.22 -10.13
C LYS A 106 19.87 -2.71 -10.14
N HIS A 107 18.79 -1.99 -9.81
CA HIS A 107 18.73 -0.55 -10.07
C HIS A 107 17.76 0.18 -9.12
N VAL A 108 18.03 1.47 -8.95
CA VAL A 108 17.14 2.44 -8.29
C VAL A 108 16.59 3.37 -9.37
N TYR A 109 15.32 3.19 -9.73
CA TYR A 109 14.61 4.05 -10.67
C TYR A 109 13.98 5.21 -9.89
N ASP A 110 14.47 6.44 -10.11
CA ASP A 110 13.96 7.66 -9.47
C ASP A 110 13.15 8.47 -10.48
N PHE A 111 11.83 8.44 -10.36
CA PHE A 111 10.91 9.11 -11.28
C PHE A 111 10.66 10.58 -10.92
N SER A 112 11.31 11.10 -9.88
CA SER A 112 11.19 12.50 -9.50
C SER A 112 11.96 13.46 -10.43
N LYS A 113 12.72 12.92 -11.39
CA LYS A 113 13.66 13.67 -12.22
C LYS A 113 13.33 13.55 -13.71
N GLY A 114 12.94 14.67 -14.31
CA GLY A 114 13.01 14.89 -15.76
C GLY A 114 12.13 14.00 -16.64
N LYS A 115 12.44 13.94 -17.94
CA LYS A 115 11.74 13.08 -18.90
C LYS A 115 12.26 11.65 -18.77
N LEU A 116 11.34 10.72 -18.55
CA LEU A 116 11.62 9.29 -18.46
C LEU A 116 12.01 8.70 -19.82
N ASN A 117 12.99 7.80 -19.83
CA ASN A 117 13.28 6.95 -20.97
C ASN A 117 12.25 5.78 -21.06
N ASN A 118 12.33 4.97 -22.12
CA ASN A 118 11.36 3.89 -22.36
C ASN A 118 11.40 2.79 -21.28
N GLU A 119 12.58 2.50 -20.69
CA GLU A 119 12.73 1.52 -19.63
C GLU A 119 12.10 2.04 -18.33
N GLU A 120 12.46 3.26 -17.93
CA GLU A 120 11.90 3.93 -16.74
C GLU A 120 10.37 4.01 -16.82
N LEU A 121 9.83 4.39 -17.98
CA LEU A 121 8.39 4.42 -18.20
C LEU A 121 7.73 3.04 -18.07
N ALA A 122 8.41 1.97 -18.50
CA ALA A 122 7.90 0.61 -18.36
C ALA A 122 7.89 0.15 -16.89
N VAL A 123 8.95 0.48 -16.14
CA VAL A 123 9.05 0.18 -14.70
C VAL A 123 7.99 0.96 -13.92
N GLU A 124 7.85 2.26 -14.16
CA GLU A 124 6.83 3.10 -13.52
C GLU A 124 5.42 2.55 -13.78
N LYS A 125 5.09 2.20 -15.03
CA LYS A 125 3.78 1.60 -15.38
C LYS A 125 3.56 0.24 -14.70
N ALA A 126 4.60 -0.57 -14.54
CA ALA A 126 4.50 -1.85 -13.83
C ALA A 126 4.22 -1.63 -12.33
N ALA A 127 4.92 -0.67 -11.71
CA ALA A 127 4.70 -0.27 -10.33
C ALA A 127 3.29 0.33 -10.12
N GLU A 128 2.81 1.18 -11.02
CA GLU A 128 1.45 1.74 -10.97
C GLU A 128 0.36 0.66 -11.03
N LYS A 129 0.58 -0.45 -11.76
CA LYS A 129 -0.35 -1.59 -11.71
C LYS A 129 -0.42 -2.22 -10.33
N TRP A 130 0.70 -2.26 -9.60
CA TRP A 130 0.71 -2.71 -8.21
C TRP A 130 -0.04 -1.75 -7.29
N VAL A 131 0.17 -0.45 -7.45
CA VAL A 131 -0.61 0.57 -6.73
C VAL A 131 -2.10 0.35 -6.94
N GLN A 132 -2.55 0.19 -8.19
CA GLN A 132 -3.96 -0.05 -8.52
C GLN A 132 -4.54 -1.31 -7.86
N LYS A 133 -3.79 -2.41 -7.87
CA LYS A 133 -4.21 -3.68 -7.25
C LYS A 133 -4.33 -3.59 -5.74
N LEU A 134 -3.39 -2.89 -5.10
CA LEU A 134 -3.25 -2.91 -3.64
C LEU A 134 -3.98 -1.74 -2.95
N SER A 135 -4.44 -0.73 -3.70
CA SER A 135 -5.14 0.44 -3.17
C SER A 135 -6.45 0.10 -2.43
N TYR A 136 -6.97 1.05 -1.66
CA TYR A 136 -8.37 1.02 -1.23
C TYR A 136 -9.30 1.02 -2.46
N ASN A 137 -10.27 0.12 -2.49
CA ASN A 137 -11.35 0.12 -3.47
C ASN A 137 -12.59 0.85 -2.93
N SER A 138 -13.67 0.88 -3.70
CA SER A 138 -14.92 1.50 -3.28
C SER A 138 -15.59 0.79 -2.11
N ALA A 139 -15.44 -0.53 -1.97
CA ALA A 139 -16.00 -1.29 -0.87
C ALA A 139 -15.32 -0.93 0.45
N ASP A 140 -13.98 -0.86 0.46
CA ASP A 140 -13.20 -0.47 1.65
C ASP A 140 -13.58 0.94 2.14
N ARG A 141 -13.88 1.87 1.21
CA ARG A 141 -14.21 3.27 1.55
C ARG A 141 -15.65 3.46 2.06
N ASN A 142 -16.57 2.58 1.67
CA ASN A 142 -18.01 2.76 1.92
C ASN A 142 -18.62 1.70 2.83
N ILE A 143 -17.80 0.85 3.45
CA ILE A 143 -18.25 -0.24 4.30
C ILE A 143 -19.11 0.23 5.48
N SER A 144 -18.84 1.42 6.03
CA SER A 144 -19.62 2.02 7.12
C SER A 144 -21.07 2.32 6.71
N ALA A 145 -21.35 2.47 5.40
CA ALA A 145 -22.69 2.65 4.88
C ALA A 145 -23.43 1.32 4.64
N VAL A 146 -22.73 0.17 4.68
CA VAL A 146 -23.30 -1.15 4.44
C VAL A 146 -24.02 -1.65 5.70
N ARG A 147 -25.35 -1.57 5.69
CA ARG A 147 -26.23 -2.01 6.79
C ARG A 147 -26.65 -3.48 6.64
N THR A 148 -25.68 -4.37 6.49
CA THR A 148 -25.92 -5.82 6.42
C THR A 148 -25.25 -6.54 7.60
N GLY A 149 -25.61 -7.79 7.84
CA GLY A 149 -24.93 -8.64 8.83
C GLY A 149 -23.44 -8.81 8.51
N ASP A 150 -22.64 -9.15 9.52
CA ASP A 150 -21.17 -9.19 9.43
C ASP A 150 -20.67 -10.20 8.40
N GLU A 151 -21.35 -11.34 8.23
CA GLU A 151 -20.99 -12.31 7.19
C GLU A 151 -21.20 -11.73 5.78
N ALA A 152 -22.26 -10.95 5.56
CA ALA A 152 -22.50 -10.29 4.28
C ALA A 152 -21.45 -9.21 4.01
N LYS A 153 -21.04 -8.46 5.04
CA LYS A 153 -19.94 -7.48 4.96
C LYS A 153 -18.62 -8.15 4.60
N LEU A 154 -18.30 -9.28 5.25
CA LEU A 154 -17.12 -10.09 4.93
C LEU A 154 -17.09 -10.52 3.47
N ASN A 155 -18.19 -11.11 2.99
CA ASN A 155 -18.30 -11.52 1.61
C ASN A 155 -18.14 -10.33 0.65
N TYR A 156 -18.80 -9.21 0.94
CA TYR A 156 -18.72 -8.01 0.11
C TYR A 156 -17.28 -7.48 -0.01
N LEU A 157 -16.59 -7.28 1.10
CA LEU A 157 -15.20 -6.79 1.13
C LEU A 157 -14.26 -7.74 0.40
N CYS A 158 -14.34 -9.03 0.71
CA CYS A 158 -13.46 -10.03 0.10
C CYS A 158 -13.68 -10.15 -1.41
N ILE A 159 -14.93 -10.21 -1.88
CA ILE A 159 -15.23 -10.30 -3.32
C ILE A 159 -14.78 -9.03 -4.05
N ALA A 160 -15.04 -7.84 -3.50
CA ALA A 160 -14.59 -6.58 -4.09
C ALA A 160 -13.06 -6.51 -4.18
N LYS A 161 -12.35 -6.98 -3.14
CA LYS A 161 -10.88 -7.03 -3.17
C LYS A 161 -10.35 -8.04 -4.18
N VAL A 162 -10.97 -9.22 -4.30
CA VAL A 162 -10.66 -10.21 -5.35
C VAL A 162 -10.84 -9.61 -6.75
N GLN A 163 -11.96 -8.92 -6.99
CA GLN A 163 -12.22 -8.26 -8.27
C GLN A 163 -11.13 -7.25 -8.63
N GLN A 164 -10.68 -6.46 -7.64
CA GLN A 164 -9.62 -5.48 -7.79
C GLN A 164 -8.27 -6.15 -8.12
N VAL A 165 -7.79 -7.09 -7.30
CA VAL A 165 -6.45 -7.67 -7.48
C VAL A 165 -6.35 -8.55 -8.72
N ALA A 166 -7.44 -9.25 -9.07
CA ALA A 166 -7.52 -10.12 -10.25
C ALA A 166 -7.90 -9.36 -11.53
N GLY A 167 -8.28 -8.08 -11.43
CA GLY A 167 -8.68 -7.26 -12.58
C GLY A 167 -9.90 -7.81 -13.32
N THR A 168 -10.86 -8.42 -12.62
CA THR A 168 -12.06 -9.00 -13.21
C THR A 168 -13.30 -8.71 -12.40
N LYS A 169 -14.44 -8.52 -13.09
CA LYS A 169 -15.76 -8.43 -12.45
C LYS A 169 -16.38 -9.81 -12.21
N LYS A 170 -15.93 -10.84 -12.96
CA LYS A 170 -16.52 -12.18 -12.96
C LYS A 170 -15.87 -13.03 -11.87
N VAL A 171 -16.45 -12.94 -10.67
CA VAL A 171 -15.99 -13.66 -9.48
C VAL A 171 -17.16 -14.46 -8.92
N LEU A 172 -17.00 -15.77 -8.84
CA LEU A 172 -18.00 -16.67 -8.27
C LEU A 172 -17.36 -17.48 -7.15
N ARG A 173 -17.96 -17.44 -5.95
CA ARG A 173 -17.63 -18.34 -4.86
C ARG A 173 -18.30 -19.69 -5.10
N THR A 174 -17.53 -20.76 -5.15
CA THR A 174 -18.03 -22.11 -5.46
C THR A 174 -18.17 -23.01 -4.24
N SER A 175 -17.78 -22.54 -3.05
CA SER A 175 -17.98 -23.25 -1.77
C SER A 175 -18.49 -22.32 -0.67
N ALA A 176 -19.03 -22.88 0.41
CA ALA A 176 -19.30 -22.12 1.63
C ALA A 176 -18.00 -21.60 2.27
N ASN A 177 -18.13 -20.66 3.22
CA ASN A 177 -17.00 -20.20 4.03
C ASN A 177 -16.53 -21.34 4.96
N SER A 178 -15.37 -21.91 4.68
CA SER A 178 -14.81 -22.99 5.50
C SER A 178 -14.16 -22.49 6.80
N ALA A 179 -13.91 -21.19 6.93
CA ALA A 179 -13.33 -20.61 8.15
C ALA A 179 -14.37 -20.36 9.26
N GLN A 180 -15.67 -20.46 8.94
CA GLN A 180 -16.78 -20.29 9.91
C GLN A 180 -16.65 -19.04 10.80
N SER A 181 -16.17 -17.95 10.21
CA SER A 181 -15.87 -16.69 10.91
C SER A 181 -16.46 -15.49 10.15
N THR A 182 -16.74 -14.41 10.87
CA THR A 182 -17.15 -13.11 10.32
C THR A 182 -15.96 -12.21 9.94
N SER A 183 -14.73 -12.60 10.30
CA SER A 183 -13.50 -11.86 9.96
C SER A 183 -12.58 -12.60 8.98
N ARG A 184 -12.88 -13.86 8.66
CA ARG A 184 -12.09 -14.66 7.71
C ARG A 184 -12.99 -15.44 6.77
N LEU A 185 -12.70 -15.35 5.48
CA LEU A 185 -13.38 -16.04 4.40
C LEU A 185 -12.40 -16.96 3.67
N THR A 186 -12.53 -18.26 3.89
CA THR A 186 -11.78 -19.27 3.11
C THR A 186 -12.76 -20.01 2.21
N ALA A 187 -12.50 -20.03 0.90
CA ALA A 187 -13.40 -20.64 -0.07
C ALA A 187 -12.71 -21.01 -1.38
N SER A 188 -13.33 -21.92 -2.14
CA SER A 188 -13.03 -22.12 -3.55
C SER A 188 -13.69 -21.02 -4.38
N MET A 189 -12.95 -20.50 -5.35
CA MET A 189 -13.37 -19.41 -6.22
C MET A 189 -13.20 -19.79 -7.69
N ARG A 190 -14.12 -19.32 -8.54
CA ARG A 190 -14.01 -19.36 -9.99
C ARG A 190 -13.93 -17.92 -10.51
N LEU A 191 -12.81 -17.59 -11.14
CA LEU A 191 -12.57 -16.29 -11.78
C LEU A 191 -12.64 -16.46 -13.30
N ASN A 192 -13.14 -15.44 -14.00
CA ASN A 192 -13.23 -15.39 -15.47
C ASN A 192 -13.92 -16.60 -16.14
N GLY A 193 -14.71 -17.36 -15.37
CA GLY A 193 -15.47 -18.49 -15.88
C GLY A 193 -14.70 -19.80 -16.08
N ASN A 194 -13.38 -19.89 -15.92
CA ASN A 194 -12.70 -21.19 -16.02
C ASN A 194 -11.44 -21.32 -15.16
N GLN A 195 -11.08 -20.28 -14.41
CA GLN A 195 -9.89 -20.29 -13.57
C GLN A 195 -10.32 -20.57 -12.12
N PHE A 196 -9.78 -21.63 -11.52
CA PHE A 196 -10.13 -22.05 -10.18
C PHE A 196 -9.04 -21.67 -9.19
N TYR A 197 -9.45 -21.14 -8.04
CA TYR A 197 -8.55 -20.69 -7.00
C TYR A 197 -9.02 -21.17 -5.63
N GLN A 198 -8.07 -21.42 -4.74
CA GLN A 198 -8.29 -21.38 -3.31
C GLN A 198 -8.06 -19.94 -2.83
N MET A 199 -9.07 -19.38 -2.18
CA MET A 199 -9.02 -18.04 -1.61
C MET A 199 -8.98 -18.11 -0.09
N ASP A 200 -8.15 -17.26 0.50
CA ASP A 200 -8.16 -16.97 1.93
C ASP A 200 -8.12 -15.46 2.14
N CYS A 201 -9.20 -14.89 2.65
CA CYS A 201 -9.37 -13.46 2.86
C CYS A 201 -9.59 -13.18 4.35
N VAL A 202 -8.83 -12.23 4.90
CA VAL A 202 -8.85 -11.86 6.32
C VAL A 202 -9.13 -10.36 6.43
N LEU A 203 -10.02 -9.99 7.34
CA LEU A 203 -10.32 -8.61 7.67
C LEU A 203 -9.57 -8.14 8.91
N ALA A 204 -9.18 -6.87 8.91
CA ALA A 204 -8.83 -6.13 10.12
C ALA A 204 -9.79 -4.95 10.25
N GLY A 205 -10.78 -5.10 11.14
CA GLY A 205 -11.91 -4.18 11.24
C GLY A 205 -12.69 -4.10 9.92
N ASP A 206 -12.76 -2.90 9.36
CA ASP A 206 -13.61 -2.55 8.22
C ASP A 206 -12.94 -2.74 6.84
N ARG A 207 -11.81 -3.45 6.77
CA ARG A 207 -11.08 -3.65 5.50
C ARG A 207 -10.42 -5.02 5.41
N VAL A 208 -10.05 -5.39 4.19
CA VAL A 208 -9.22 -6.58 3.93
C VAL A 208 -7.76 -6.30 4.33
N GLU A 209 -7.23 -7.08 5.26
CA GLU A 209 -5.82 -7.04 5.68
C GLU A 209 -4.98 -8.04 4.89
N LYS A 210 -5.54 -9.21 4.57
CA LYS A 210 -4.84 -10.24 3.79
C LYS A 210 -5.77 -10.87 2.77
N LEU A 211 -5.26 -11.09 1.57
CA LEU A 211 -5.91 -11.87 0.53
C LEU A 211 -4.90 -12.81 -0.12
N SER A 212 -5.15 -14.11 -0.03
CA SER A 212 -4.44 -15.13 -0.79
C SER A 212 -5.35 -15.66 -1.90
N LEU A 213 -4.82 -15.76 -3.12
CA LEU A 213 -5.47 -16.35 -4.29
C LEU A 213 -4.51 -17.34 -4.95
N ILE A 214 -4.57 -18.60 -4.53
CA ILE A 214 -3.70 -19.67 -5.02
C ILE A 214 -4.46 -20.44 -6.11
N ALA A 215 -3.91 -20.50 -7.32
CA ALA A 215 -4.51 -21.28 -8.40
C ALA A 215 -4.55 -22.76 -8.02
N LYS A 216 -5.66 -23.44 -8.32
CA LYS A 216 -5.81 -24.89 -8.18
C LYS A 216 -5.32 -25.62 -9.42
#